data_AF-A0A8C1VS59-F1
#
_entry.id   AF-A0A8C1VS59-F1
#
_cell.length_a   1.000
_cell.length_b   1.000
_cell.length_c   1.000
_cell.angle_alpha   90.00
_cell.angle_beta   90.00
_cell.angle_gamma   90.00
#
_symmetry.space_group_name_H-M   'P 1'
#
loop_
_entity.id
_entity.type
_entity.pdbx_description
1 polymer ?
#
loop_
_entity_poly.entity_id
_entity_poly.type
_entity_poly.pdbx_seq_one_letter_code
_entity_poly.pdbx_strand_id
1 'polypeptide(L)'
;DLPVFTLPFNILVCLHMVATGHYNHHFPQVLFQPRTSMHNLTWSELDYPKLFCSIPVGIGQVYGCDNAWTGGIFMIALFISSPITFAHATIGSAVGMVSGLALAAPFQNIYFGLWGYNCVLACIAIGGMFYALTWQTHLLAVACGRFITGIINPEHEIYKNFGLPACTWPFCLSALTFLLITMKIKNIYKLPLAKVTYPEKNLIYFWKMKKEKRIAKQRKDPGHNLNNLELMS
;
A
#
# COMPACT_ATOMS: atom_id res chain seq x y z
N ASP A 1 19.17 0.94 2.02
CA ASP A 1 18.24 2.08 2.15
C ASP A 1 16.79 1.61 2.00
N LEU A 2 16.21 1.07 3.09
CA LEU A 2 14.82 0.61 3.16
C LEU A 2 14.17 1.15 4.46
N PRO A 3 12.91 1.59 4.40
CA PRO A 3 12.20 2.02 5.59
C PRO A 3 11.79 0.80 6.43
N VAL A 4 11.67 0.99 7.74
CA VAL A 4 11.20 -0.06 8.66
C VAL A 4 9.67 -0.23 8.64
N PHE A 5 8.95 0.69 8.00
CA PHE A 5 7.49 0.72 7.95
C PHE A 5 6.84 0.53 9.33
N THR A 6 5.80 -0.29 9.42
CA THR A 6 5.09 -0.63 10.65
C THR A 6 5.58 -1.95 11.25
N LEU A 7 6.76 -2.45 10.86
CA LEU A 7 7.35 -3.67 11.44
C LEU A 7 7.47 -3.61 12.96
N PRO A 8 7.93 -2.50 13.60
CA PRO A 8 7.98 -2.44 15.06
C PRO A 8 6.61 -2.62 15.71
N PHE A 9 5.57 -1.98 15.15
CA PHE A 9 4.18 -2.14 15.62
C PHE A 9 3.72 -3.59 15.50
N ASN A 10 3.90 -4.21 14.33
CA ASN A 10 3.48 -5.58 14.10
C ASN A 10 4.18 -6.57 15.05
N ILE A 11 5.49 -6.40 15.28
CA ILE A 11 6.27 -7.23 16.21
C ILE A 11 5.76 -7.08 17.64
N LEU A 12 5.55 -5.84 18.10
CA LEU A 12 5.09 -5.57 19.46
C LEU A 12 3.68 -6.09 19.71
N VAL A 13 2.76 -5.91 18.75
CA VAL A 13 1.39 -6.45 18.86
C VAL A 13 1.41 -7.97 18.89
N CYS A 14 2.15 -8.63 17.99
CA CYS A 14 2.28 -10.09 18.02
C CYS A 14 2.86 -10.57 19.35
N LEU A 15 3.95 -9.96 19.84
CA LEU A 15 4.56 -10.31 21.12
C LEU A 15 3.56 -10.16 22.28
N HIS A 16 2.85 -9.04 22.33
CA HIS A 16 1.85 -8.76 23.36
C HIS A 16 0.71 -9.78 23.35
N MET A 17 0.18 -10.10 22.16
CA MET A 17 -0.94 -11.03 22.02
C MET A 17 -0.54 -12.48 22.31
N VAL A 18 0.68 -12.90 21.97
CA VAL A 18 1.22 -14.20 22.37
C VAL A 18 1.44 -14.26 23.88
N ALA A 19 1.98 -13.20 24.49
CA ALA A 19 2.28 -13.17 25.92
C ALA A 19 1.02 -13.16 26.80
N THR A 20 -0.04 -12.50 26.34
CA THR A 20 -1.33 -12.47 27.05
C THR A 20 -2.16 -13.69 26.69
N GLY A 21 -2.50 -13.86 25.41
CA GLY A 21 -3.36 -14.92 24.92
C GLY A 21 -4.84 -14.74 25.32
N HIS A 22 -5.71 -15.58 24.75
CA HIS A 22 -7.14 -15.53 25.05
C HIS A 22 -7.47 -15.84 26.51
N TYR A 23 -6.74 -16.79 27.11
CA TYR A 23 -6.97 -17.29 28.46
C TYR A 23 -6.25 -16.49 29.55
N ASN A 24 -5.72 -15.31 29.24
CA ASN A 24 -5.12 -14.46 30.28
C ASN A 24 -6.16 -14.00 31.29
N HIS A 25 -5.84 -14.07 32.58
CA HIS A 25 -6.77 -13.63 33.61
C HIS A 25 -6.91 -12.10 33.69
N HIS A 26 -5.86 -11.34 33.35
CA HIS A 26 -5.86 -9.88 33.49
C HIS A 26 -6.12 -9.15 32.16
N PHE A 27 -5.58 -9.68 31.06
CA PHE A 27 -5.66 -9.04 29.74
C PHE A 27 -6.09 -10.04 28.64
N PRO A 28 -7.30 -10.61 28.73
CA PRO A 28 -7.77 -11.62 27.77
C PRO A 28 -7.88 -11.02 26.37
N GLN A 29 -7.29 -11.70 25.39
CA GLN A 29 -7.35 -11.29 23.98
C GLN A 29 -8.56 -11.91 23.26
N VAL A 30 -8.97 -11.29 22.15
CA VAL A 30 -9.98 -11.86 21.26
C VAL A 30 -9.48 -13.19 20.67
N LEU A 31 -10.33 -14.21 20.65
CA LEU A 31 -9.98 -15.50 20.11
C LEU A 31 -10.09 -15.49 18.58
N PHE A 32 -8.96 -15.73 17.90
CA PHE A 32 -8.93 -15.94 16.45
C PHE A 32 -8.93 -17.44 16.16
N GLN A 33 -9.86 -17.89 15.32
CA GLN A 33 -9.98 -19.30 14.93
C GLN A 33 -9.79 -19.46 13.41
N PRO A 34 -9.10 -20.53 12.97
CA PRO A 34 -8.97 -20.85 11.56
C PRO A 34 -10.34 -21.15 10.95
N ARG A 35 -10.47 -20.94 9.65
CA ARG A 35 -11.72 -21.21 8.95
C ARG A 35 -11.93 -22.73 8.85
N THR A 36 -13.04 -23.22 9.38
CA THR A 36 -13.40 -24.65 9.37
C THR A 36 -14.39 -25.03 8.27
N SER A 37 -15.05 -24.07 7.62
CA SER A 37 -16.03 -24.30 6.56
C SER A 37 -15.98 -23.24 5.45
N MET A 38 -16.42 -23.62 4.25
CA MET A 38 -16.64 -22.69 3.15
C MET A 38 -17.89 -21.85 3.46
N HIS A 39 -17.83 -20.54 3.20
CA HIS A 39 -19.02 -19.69 3.28
C HIS A 39 -19.82 -19.81 1.99
N ASN A 40 -21.14 -19.99 2.13
CA ASN A 40 -22.06 -19.84 1.00
C ASN A 40 -22.26 -18.35 0.73
N LEU A 41 -21.89 -17.92 -0.48
CA LEU A 41 -22.04 -16.54 -0.93
C LEU A 41 -23.22 -16.44 -1.88
N THR A 42 -24.24 -15.71 -1.48
CA THR A 42 -25.37 -15.36 -2.34
C THR A 42 -25.10 -13.98 -2.94
N TRP A 43 -24.70 -13.91 -4.21
CA TRP A 43 -24.34 -12.64 -4.85
C TRP A 43 -25.49 -11.62 -4.90
N SER A 44 -26.74 -12.06 -4.80
CA SER A 44 -27.90 -11.17 -4.69
C SER A 44 -28.02 -10.46 -3.33
N GLU A 45 -27.30 -10.89 -2.30
CA GLU A 45 -27.26 -10.25 -0.98
C GLU A 45 -26.18 -9.15 -0.89
N LEU A 46 -25.52 -8.83 -2.02
CA LEU A 46 -24.54 -7.76 -2.08
C LEU A 46 -25.20 -6.40 -1.83
N ASP A 47 -24.72 -5.70 -0.80
CA ASP A 47 -25.19 -4.39 -0.38
C ASP A 47 -24.26 -3.33 -0.99
N TYR A 48 -24.69 -2.75 -2.12
CA TYR A 48 -23.90 -1.76 -2.85
C TYR A 48 -23.53 -0.53 -2.00
N PRO A 49 -24.44 0.08 -1.20
CA PRO A 49 -24.06 1.14 -0.27
C PRO A 49 -22.91 0.74 0.66
N LYS A 50 -22.98 -0.43 1.31
CA LYS A 50 -21.89 -0.89 2.19
C LYS A 50 -20.61 -1.18 1.42
N LEU A 51 -20.72 -1.64 0.17
CA LEU A 51 -19.57 -1.85 -0.70
C LEU A 51 -18.86 -0.51 -0.98
N PHE A 52 -19.57 0.55 -1.36
CA PHE A 52 -18.96 1.87 -1.55
C PHE A 52 -18.42 2.45 -0.25
N CYS A 53 -19.12 2.26 0.88
CA CYS A 53 -18.61 2.63 2.20
C CYS A 53 -17.37 1.86 2.61
N SER A 54 -17.09 0.68 2.04
CA SER A 54 -15.86 -0.05 2.34
C SER A 54 -14.60 0.69 1.91
N ILE A 55 -14.68 1.63 0.97
CA ILE A 55 -13.54 2.45 0.53
C ILE A 55 -13.04 3.35 1.67
N PRO A 56 -13.85 4.25 2.24
CA PRO A 56 -13.43 5.03 3.42
C PRO A 56 -13.16 4.14 4.63
N VAL A 57 -13.95 3.08 4.86
CA VAL A 57 -13.69 2.14 5.97
C VAL A 57 -12.33 1.46 5.83
N GLY A 58 -11.92 1.07 4.63
CA GLY A 58 -10.59 0.48 4.38
C GLY A 58 -9.45 1.45 4.69
N ILE A 59 -9.66 2.77 4.53
CA ILE A 59 -8.71 3.80 4.96
C ILE A 59 -8.75 3.94 6.50
N GLY A 60 -9.92 3.90 7.12
CA GLY A 60 -10.10 3.86 8.57
C GLY A 60 -9.42 2.69 9.25
N GLN A 61 -9.48 1.51 8.62
CA GLN A 61 -8.90 0.27 9.13
C GLN A 61 -7.37 0.29 9.21
N VAL A 62 -6.70 1.23 8.55
CA VAL A 62 -5.26 1.47 8.78
C VAL A 62 -4.98 1.76 10.26
N TYR A 63 -5.95 2.38 10.94
CA TYR A 63 -5.94 2.69 12.37
C TYR A 63 -6.90 1.81 13.18
N GLY A 64 -7.39 0.70 12.61
CA GLY A 64 -8.35 -0.18 13.27
C GLY A 64 -9.76 0.42 13.46
N CYS A 65 -10.13 1.40 12.64
CA CYS A 65 -11.44 2.05 12.70
C CYS A 65 -12.38 1.50 11.61
N ASP A 66 -13.53 0.96 12.00
CA ASP A 66 -14.53 0.39 11.08
C ASP A 66 -15.64 1.38 10.67
N ASN A 67 -15.66 2.59 11.23
CA ASN A 67 -16.64 3.62 10.92
C ASN A 67 -16.25 4.40 9.64
N ALA A 68 -17.15 4.42 8.66
CA ALA A 68 -16.96 5.13 7.39
C ALA A 68 -16.72 6.64 7.55
N TRP A 69 -17.33 7.28 8.56
CA TRP A 69 -17.10 8.69 8.86
C TRP A 69 -15.69 8.96 9.34
N THR A 70 -15.16 8.09 10.21
CA THR A 70 -13.76 8.16 10.66
C THR A 70 -12.80 8.00 9.47
N GLY A 71 -13.10 7.04 8.58
CA GLY A 71 -12.40 6.89 7.30
C GLY A 71 -12.43 8.15 6.44
N GLY A 72 -13.59 8.81 6.35
CA GLY A 72 -13.77 10.10 5.66
C GLY A 72 -12.93 11.23 6.26
N ILE A 73 -12.81 11.30 7.59
CA ILE A 73 -11.94 12.27 8.27
C ILE A 73 -10.47 12.02 7.88
N PHE A 74 -10.01 10.77 7.89
CA PHE A 74 -8.66 10.44 7.44
C PHE A 74 -8.44 10.76 5.96
N MET A 75 -9.44 10.51 5.11
CA MET A 75 -9.40 10.91 3.70
C MET A 75 -9.17 12.42 3.53
N ILE A 76 -9.91 13.26 4.27
CA ILE A 76 -9.73 14.71 4.24
C ILE A 76 -8.32 15.10 4.74
N ALA A 77 -7.86 14.49 5.84
CA ALA A 77 -6.52 14.75 6.37
C ALA A 77 -5.42 14.40 5.36
N LEU A 78 -5.54 13.25 4.68
CA LEU A 78 -4.63 12.85 3.60
C LEU A 78 -4.68 13.84 2.43
N PHE A 79 -5.88 14.30 2.04
CA PHE A 79 -6.04 15.24 0.93
C PHE A 79 -5.39 16.59 1.22
N ILE A 80 -5.55 17.11 2.45
CA ILE A 80 -4.91 18.36 2.89
C ILE A 80 -3.39 18.24 2.88
N SER A 81 -2.85 17.09 3.30
CA SER A 81 -1.40 16.86 3.31
C SER A 81 -0.82 16.67 1.90
N SER A 82 -1.45 15.82 1.10
CA SER A 82 -1.00 15.46 -0.25
C SER A 82 -2.17 14.83 -1.04
N PRO A 83 -2.73 15.56 -2.02
CA PRO A 83 -3.77 15.01 -2.91
C PRO A 83 -3.34 13.72 -3.63
N ILE A 84 -2.05 13.56 -3.96
CA ILE A 84 -1.53 12.33 -4.56
C ILE A 84 -1.62 11.16 -3.57
N THR A 85 -1.29 11.41 -2.30
CA THR A 85 -1.38 10.39 -1.23
C THR A 85 -2.82 9.98 -1.02
N PHE A 86 -3.75 10.95 -0.95
CA PHE A 86 -5.18 10.70 -0.90
C PHE A 86 -5.69 9.85 -2.07
N ALA A 87 -5.26 10.18 -3.31
CA ALA A 87 -5.66 9.43 -4.49
C ALA A 87 -5.19 7.97 -4.41
N HIS A 88 -3.92 7.73 -4.05
CA HIS A 88 -3.40 6.37 -3.91
C HIS A 88 -3.99 5.61 -2.71
N ALA A 89 -4.36 6.30 -1.64
CA ALA A 89 -5.09 5.69 -0.54
C ALA A 89 -6.46 5.17 -1.02
N THR A 90 -7.21 6.01 -1.72
CA THR A 90 -8.53 5.66 -2.26
C THR A 90 -8.44 4.52 -3.27
N ILE A 91 -7.45 4.59 -4.19
CA ILE A 91 -7.19 3.53 -5.17
C ILE A 91 -6.80 2.23 -4.48
N GLY A 92 -5.93 2.28 -3.48
CA GLY A 92 -5.51 1.09 -2.72
C GLY A 92 -6.69 0.42 -2.01
N SER A 93 -7.56 1.21 -1.37
CA SER A 93 -8.77 0.69 -0.72
C SER A 93 -9.70 0.02 -1.74
N ALA A 94 -9.93 0.68 -2.89
CA ALA A 94 -10.75 0.13 -3.97
C ALA A 94 -10.16 -1.15 -4.58
N VAL A 95 -8.84 -1.21 -4.79
CA VAL A 95 -8.13 -2.42 -5.27
C VAL A 95 -8.34 -3.57 -4.30
N GLY A 96 -8.24 -3.32 -3.00
CA GLY A 96 -8.50 -4.32 -1.96
C GLY A 96 -9.94 -4.83 -2.00
N MET A 97 -10.92 -3.92 -2.03
CA MET A 97 -12.34 -4.24 -2.16
C MET A 97 -12.64 -5.11 -3.40
N VAL A 98 -12.18 -4.69 -4.58
CA VAL A 98 -12.38 -5.43 -5.84
C VAL A 98 -11.71 -6.78 -5.80
N SER A 99 -10.50 -6.87 -5.22
CA SER A 99 -9.78 -8.14 -5.08
C SER A 99 -10.49 -9.09 -4.11
N GLY A 100 -11.09 -8.57 -3.03
CA GLY A 100 -11.92 -9.36 -2.11
C GLY A 100 -13.15 -9.94 -2.81
N LEU A 101 -13.83 -9.15 -3.65
CA LEU A 101 -14.92 -9.65 -4.49
C LEU A 101 -14.43 -10.72 -5.47
N ALA A 102 -13.33 -10.48 -6.18
CA ALA A 102 -12.77 -11.41 -7.15
C ALA A 102 -12.35 -12.76 -6.53
N LEU A 103 -11.98 -12.77 -5.25
CA LEU A 103 -11.60 -13.97 -4.49
C LEU A 103 -12.76 -14.56 -3.69
N ALA A 104 -14.00 -14.11 -3.93
CA ALA A 104 -15.20 -14.57 -3.23
C ALA A 104 -15.02 -14.53 -1.71
N ALA A 105 -14.49 -13.41 -1.20
CA ALA A 105 -14.37 -13.21 0.24
C ALA A 105 -15.74 -12.95 0.88
N PRO A 106 -15.95 -13.31 2.16
CA PRO A 106 -17.18 -12.97 2.87
C PRO A 106 -17.45 -11.47 2.79
N PHE A 107 -18.65 -11.08 2.33
CA PHE A 107 -18.98 -9.66 2.11
C PHE A 107 -18.79 -8.79 3.34
N GLN A 108 -19.06 -9.33 4.55
CA GLN A 108 -18.81 -8.62 5.80
C GLN A 108 -17.34 -8.22 5.95
N ASN A 109 -16.39 -9.10 5.63
CA ASN A 109 -14.96 -8.76 5.72
C ASN A 109 -14.57 -7.64 4.74
N ILE A 110 -15.25 -7.58 3.59
CA ILE A 110 -15.07 -6.49 2.62
C ILE A 110 -15.66 -5.20 3.18
N TYR A 111 -16.90 -5.22 3.67
CA TYR A 111 -17.58 -4.05 4.26
C TYR A 111 -16.84 -3.48 5.46
N PHE A 112 -16.26 -4.33 6.31
CA PHE A 112 -15.40 -3.94 7.42
C PHE A 112 -14.03 -3.42 6.97
N GLY A 113 -13.73 -3.34 5.67
CA GLY A 113 -12.50 -2.78 5.14
C GLY A 113 -11.26 -3.65 5.32
N LEU A 114 -11.41 -4.91 5.77
CA LEU A 114 -10.30 -5.81 6.08
C LEU A 114 -9.46 -6.19 4.85
N TRP A 115 -10.06 -6.09 3.67
CA TRP A 115 -9.38 -6.30 2.39
C TRP A 115 -8.68 -5.05 1.85
N GLY A 116 -9.02 -3.86 2.38
CA GLY A 116 -8.56 -2.57 1.85
C GLY A 116 -7.29 -2.03 2.49
N TYR A 117 -7.18 -2.07 3.82
CA TYR A 117 -6.19 -1.25 4.55
C TYR A 117 -4.72 -1.58 4.23
N ASN A 118 -4.38 -2.86 4.04
CA ASN A 118 -3.02 -3.22 3.63
C ASN A 118 -2.71 -2.72 2.19
N CYS A 119 -3.71 -2.74 1.30
CA CYS A 119 -3.58 -2.21 -0.06
C CYS A 119 -3.48 -0.68 -0.08
N VAL A 120 -4.17 0.02 0.83
CA VAL A 120 -4.04 1.47 1.06
C VAL A 120 -2.59 1.83 1.35
N LEU A 121 -1.99 1.21 2.37
CA LEU A 121 -0.61 1.48 2.78
C LEU A 121 0.40 1.19 1.66
N ALA A 122 0.21 0.10 0.93
CA ALA A 122 1.09 -0.26 -0.18
C ALA A 122 0.98 0.70 -1.36
N CYS A 123 -0.25 1.09 -1.73
CA CYS A 123 -0.45 2.04 -2.83
C CYS A 123 0.12 3.41 -2.48
N ILE A 124 -0.01 3.87 -1.23
CA ILE A 124 0.64 5.10 -0.76
C ILE A 124 2.17 4.97 -0.84
N ALA A 125 2.73 3.89 -0.29
CA ALA A 125 4.17 3.69 -0.22
C ALA A 125 4.82 3.66 -1.61
N ILE A 126 4.23 2.94 -2.56
CA ILE A 126 4.78 2.78 -3.91
C ILE A 126 4.37 3.93 -4.84
N GLY A 127 3.17 4.50 -4.65
CA GLY A 127 2.54 5.50 -5.50
C GLY A 127 3.02 6.94 -5.27
N GLY A 128 4.33 7.14 -5.15
CA GLY A 128 4.93 8.48 -5.04
C GLY A 128 5.69 8.76 -3.73
N MET A 129 5.51 7.91 -2.71
CA MET A 129 6.20 8.11 -1.43
C MET A 129 7.67 7.65 -1.50
N PHE A 130 7.91 6.36 -1.78
CA PHE A 130 9.27 5.81 -1.88
C PHE A 130 9.77 5.68 -3.33
N TYR A 131 8.89 5.89 -4.31
CA TYR A 131 9.23 6.03 -5.72
C TYR A 131 8.85 7.40 -6.24
N ALA A 132 9.59 7.91 -7.21
CA ALA A 132 9.12 9.07 -7.96
C ALA A 132 7.87 8.71 -8.76
N LEU A 133 6.80 9.51 -8.63
CA LEU A 133 5.55 9.23 -9.30
C LEU A 133 5.70 9.34 -10.82
N THR A 134 5.54 8.21 -11.51
CA THR A 134 5.35 8.11 -12.95
C THR A 134 4.20 7.15 -13.24
N TRP A 135 3.75 7.09 -14.49
CA TRP A 135 2.74 6.11 -14.92
C TRP A 135 3.16 4.66 -14.59
N GLN A 136 4.43 4.32 -14.78
CA GLN A 136 4.95 2.98 -14.48
C GLN A 136 4.89 2.67 -12.98
N THR A 137 5.22 3.63 -12.13
CA THR A 137 5.17 3.42 -10.67
C THR A 137 3.73 3.42 -10.15
N HIS A 138 2.83 4.13 -10.82
CA HIS A 138 1.39 4.04 -10.54
C HIS A 138 0.86 2.62 -10.80
N LEU A 139 1.17 2.04 -11.97
CA LEU A 139 0.83 0.63 -12.26
C LEU A 139 1.49 -0.33 -11.27
N LEU A 140 2.74 -0.07 -10.90
CA LEU A 140 3.45 -0.86 -9.89
C LEU A 140 2.75 -0.80 -8.52
N ALA A 141 2.23 0.37 -8.13
CA ALA A 141 1.50 0.55 -6.87
C ALA A 141 0.22 -0.29 -6.84
N VAL A 142 -0.56 -0.24 -7.92
CA VAL A 142 -1.77 -1.08 -8.09
C VAL A 142 -1.41 -2.57 -8.09
N ALA A 143 -0.34 -2.96 -8.78
CA ALA A 143 0.15 -4.34 -8.79
C ALA A 143 0.57 -4.81 -7.39
N CYS A 144 1.22 -3.95 -6.60
CA CYS A 144 1.59 -4.24 -5.22
C CYS A 144 0.35 -4.42 -4.33
N GLY A 145 -0.64 -3.53 -4.46
CA GLY A 145 -1.93 -3.67 -3.77
C GLY A 145 -2.63 -4.98 -4.12
N ARG A 146 -2.66 -5.37 -5.40
CA ARG A 146 -3.23 -6.66 -5.82
C ARG A 146 -2.42 -7.84 -5.31
N PHE A 147 -1.09 -7.76 -5.29
CA PHE A 147 -0.21 -8.82 -4.79
C PHE A 147 -0.49 -9.13 -3.31
N ILE A 148 -0.67 -8.09 -2.49
CA ILE A 148 -1.04 -8.21 -1.07
C ILE A 148 -2.27 -9.08 -0.88
N THR A 149 -3.32 -8.89 -1.68
CA THR A 149 -4.56 -9.67 -1.54
C THR A 149 -4.39 -11.15 -1.82
N GLY A 150 -3.37 -11.54 -2.61
CA GLY A 150 -3.00 -12.94 -2.80
C GLY A 150 -2.30 -13.55 -1.58
N ILE A 151 -1.62 -12.74 -0.78
CA ILE A 151 -0.87 -13.15 0.41
C ILE A 151 -1.74 -13.12 1.68
N ILE A 152 -2.71 -12.21 1.76
CA ILE A 152 -3.62 -12.06 2.91
C ILE A 152 -4.26 -13.40 3.30
N ASN A 153 -4.81 -14.15 2.34
CA ASN A 153 -5.51 -15.41 2.63
C ASN A 153 -4.64 -16.48 3.32
N PRO A 154 -3.50 -16.91 2.74
CA PRO A 154 -2.65 -17.90 3.40
C PRO A 154 -2.05 -17.39 4.71
N GLU A 155 -1.67 -16.11 4.79
CA GLU A 155 -1.15 -15.53 6.03
C GLU A 155 -2.20 -15.55 7.15
N HIS A 156 -3.43 -15.10 6.88
CA HIS A 156 -4.49 -15.06 7.88
C HIS A 156 -4.78 -16.45 8.46
N GLU A 157 -4.77 -17.51 7.65
CA GLU A 157 -4.99 -18.87 8.16
C GLU A 157 -3.82 -19.37 9.01
N ILE A 158 -2.57 -19.02 8.65
CA ILE A 158 -1.39 -19.31 9.49
C ILE A 158 -1.48 -18.56 10.82
N TYR A 159 -1.74 -17.25 10.81
CA TYR A 159 -1.81 -16.43 12.03
C TYR A 159 -2.97 -16.84 12.94
N LYS A 160 -4.12 -17.21 12.38
CA LYS A 160 -5.27 -17.73 13.15
C LYS A 160 -4.95 -19.01 13.90
N ASN A 161 -4.08 -19.89 13.38
CA ASN A 161 -3.64 -21.08 14.11
C ASN A 161 -2.88 -20.72 15.41
N PHE A 162 -2.25 -19.54 15.45
CA PHE A 162 -1.57 -19.00 16.62
C PHE A 162 -2.44 -18.03 17.43
N GLY A 163 -3.71 -17.84 17.07
CA GLY A 163 -4.59 -16.88 17.73
C GLY A 163 -4.21 -15.41 17.48
N LEU A 164 -3.55 -15.13 16.35
CA LEU A 164 -3.03 -13.79 16.04
C LEU A 164 -3.76 -13.15 14.85
N PRO A 165 -3.89 -11.81 14.85
CA PRO A 165 -4.27 -11.04 13.66
C PRO A 165 -3.07 -10.84 12.74
N ALA A 166 -3.32 -10.73 11.43
CA ALA A 166 -2.27 -10.43 10.45
C ALA A 166 -1.77 -8.96 10.54
N CYS A 167 -2.56 -8.05 11.13
CA CYS A 167 -2.25 -6.62 11.21
C CYS A 167 -1.74 -6.07 9.86
N THR A 168 -0.60 -5.38 9.85
CA THR A 168 -0.01 -4.82 8.63
C THR A 168 1.23 -5.57 8.14
N TRP A 169 1.37 -6.85 8.54
CA TRP A 169 2.39 -7.75 8.00
C TRP A 169 2.31 -7.89 6.47
N PRO A 170 1.12 -8.10 5.86
CA PRO A 170 1.00 -8.23 4.41
C PRO A 170 1.55 -6.99 3.67
N PHE A 171 1.23 -5.79 4.18
CA PHE A 171 1.78 -4.54 3.69
C PHE A 171 3.30 -4.49 3.80
N CYS A 172 3.86 -4.73 4.98
CA CYS A 172 5.30 -4.60 5.23
C CYS A 172 6.11 -5.53 4.31
N LEU A 173 5.73 -6.81 4.25
CA LEU A 173 6.42 -7.82 3.45
C LEU A 173 6.32 -7.50 1.96
N SER A 174 5.13 -7.11 1.49
CA SER A 174 4.92 -6.80 0.07
C SER A 174 5.63 -5.52 -0.35
N ALA A 175 5.53 -4.44 0.44
CA ALA A 175 6.17 -3.17 0.12
C ALA A 175 7.71 -3.30 0.12
N LEU A 176 8.28 -4.03 1.09
CA LEU A 176 9.72 -4.31 1.12
C LEU A 176 10.16 -5.15 -0.08
N THR A 177 9.39 -6.17 -0.44
CA THR A 177 9.67 -7.01 -1.61
C THR A 177 9.69 -6.18 -2.89
N PHE A 178 8.69 -5.32 -3.10
CA PHE A 178 8.64 -4.42 -4.27
C PHE A 178 9.77 -3.39 -4.22
N LEU A 179 10.13 -2.89 -3.04
CA LEU A 179 11.28 -2.00 -2.82
C LEU A 179 12.64 -2.63 -3.13
N LEU A 180 12.74 -3.95 -3.03
CA LEU A 180 13.96 -4.72 -3.33
C LEU A 180 14.04 -5.12 -4.81
N ILE A 181 12.97 -5.69 -5.36
CA ILE A 181 12.95 -6.24 -6.73
C ILE A 181 13.19 -5.15 -7.77
N THR A 182 12.57 -4.00 -7.59
CA THR A 182 12.56 -2.92 -8.59
C THR A 182 13.85 -2.09 -8.62
N MET A 183 14.81 -2.32 -7.72
CA MET A 183 16.15 -1.73 -7.80
C MET A 183 16.86 -2.05 -9.13
N LYS A 184 16.38 -3.05 -9.86
CA LYS A 184 16.94 -3.52 -11.14
C LYS A 184 16.26 -2.94 -12.38
N ILE A 185 15.17 -2.18 -12.26
CA ILE A 185 14.35 -1.72 -13.40
C ILE A 185 14.72 -0.28 -13.78
N LYS A 186 15.27 -0.07 -14.99
CA LYS A 186 15.79 1.23 -15.46
C LYS A 186 14.75 2.38 -15.50
N ASN A 187 13.47 2.05 -15.63
CA ASN A 187 12.38 3.03 -15.77
C ASN A 187 11.69 3.39 -14.44
N ILE A 188 12.07 2.73 -13.35
CA ILE A 188 11.45 2.91 -12.03
C ILE A 188 12.49 3.52 -11.10
N TYR A 189 12.23 4.73 -10.61
CA TYR A 189 13.19 5.46 -9.78
C TYR A 189 12.78 5.42 -8.32
N LYS A 190 13.53 4.64 -7.54
CA LYS A 190 13.45 4.64 -6.08
C LYS A 190 14.14 5.88 -5.52
N LEU A 191 13.46 6.57 -4.61
CA LEU A 191 13.99 7.75 -3.93
C LEU A 191 14.96 7.34 -2.81
N PRO A 192 16.09 8.05 -2.64
CA PRO A 192 16.91 7.91 -1.43
C PRO A 192 16.10 8.31 -0.20
N LEU A 193 16.13 7.52 0.88
CA LEU A 193 15.30 7.76 2.07
C LEU A 193 15.53 9.13 2.68
N ALA A 194 16.77 9.62 2.67
CA ALA A 194 17.12 10.95 3.18
C ALA A 194 16.46 12.12 2.40
N LYS A 195 15.83 11.86 1.25
CA LYS A 195 15.13 12.86 0.42
C LYS A 195 13.62 12.64 0.36
N VAL A 196 13.12 11.55 0.94
CA VAL A 196 11.69 11.20 0.95
C VAL A 196 10.92 12.18 1.84
N THR A 197 9.86 12.80 1.30
CA THR A 197 9.01 13.76 2.03
C THR A 197 7.53 13.50 1.80
N TYR A 198 6.96 14.01 0.71
CA TYR A 198 5.59 13.72 0.23
C TYR A 198 5.60 13.68 -1.31
N PRO A 199 4.66 12.97 -1.95
CA PRO A 199 4.73 12.66 -3.38
C PRO A 199 4.97 13.85 -4.32
N GLU A 200 4.32 14.99 -4.08
CA GLU A 200 4.44 16.19 -4.91
C GLU A 200 5.87 16.75 -4.86
N LYS A 201 6.46 16.84 -3.67
CA LYS A 201 7.84 17.31 -3.50
C LYS A 201 8.87 16.29 -3.98
N ASN A 202 8.59 15.01 -3.78
CA ASN A 202 9.39 13.91 -4.32
C ASN A 202 9.43 13.95 -5.87
N LEU A 203 8.29 14.26 -6.49
CA LEU A 203 8.18 14.41 -7.95
C LEU A 203 9.01 15.59 -8.45
N ILE A 204 8.95 16.75 -7.79
CA ILE A 204 9.79 17.91 -8.11
C ILE A 204 11.28 17.55 -8.03
N TYR A 205 11.69 16.88 -6.95
CA TYR A 205 13.06 16.41 -6.77
C TYR A 205 13.51 15.50 -7.92
N PHE A 206 12.66 14.54 -8.31
CA PHE A 206 12.94 13.63 -9.43
C PHE A 206 13.16 14.37 -10.75
N TRP A 207 12.29 15.33 -11.09
CA TRP A 207 12.43 16.10 -12.32
C TRP A 207 13.67 16.99 -12.32
N LYS A 208 14.01 17.61 -11.19
CA LYS A 208 15.23 18.39 -11.03
C LYS A 208 16.48 17.53 -11.27
N MET A 209 16.56 16.37 -10.62
CA MET A 209 17.67 15.42 -10.82
C MET A 209 17.75 14.95 -12.28
N LYS A 210 16.62 14.66 -12.93
CA LYS A 210 16.58 14.22 -14.34
C LYS A 210 17.06 15.32 -15.29
N LYS A 211 16.72 16.59 -15.01
CA LYS A 211 17.21 17.75 -15.78
C LYS A 211 18.73 17.92 -15.61
N GLU A 212 19.24 17.85 -14.39
CA GLU A 212 20.69 17.96 -14.11
C GLU A 212 21.49 16.86 -14.79
N LYS A 213 21.00 15.61 -14.76
CA LYS A 213 21.62 14.48 -15.49
C LYS A 213 21.67 14.70 -17.00
N ARG A 214 20.61 15.26 -17.60
CA ARG A 214 20.57 15.59 -19.04
C ARG A 214 21.59 16.66 -19.40
N ILE A 215 21.67 17.74 -18.62
CA ILE A 215 22.64 18.83 -18.81
C ILE A 215 24.07 18.30 -18.67
N ALA A 216 24.34 17.50 -17.64
CA ALA A 216 25.67 16.90 -17.44
C ALA A 216 26.07 15.97 -18.60
N LYS A 217 25.13 15.23 -19.17
CA LYS A 217 25.37 14.40 -20.36
C LYS A 217 25.71 15.25 -21.59
N GLN A 218 24.98 16.34 -21.83
CA GLN A 218 25.24 17.27 -22.94
C GLN A 218 26.62 17.95 -22.82
N ARG A 219 27.05 18.30 -21.59
CA ARG A 219 28.37 18.88 -21.35
C ARG A 219 29.53 17.90 -21.58
N LYS A 220 29.30 16.59 -21.41
CA LYS A 220 30.31 15.55 -21.62
C LYS A 220 30.43 15.08 -23.07
N ASP A 221 29.50 15.47 -23.94
CA ASP A 221 29.43 15.00 -25.33
C ASP A 221 29.14 16.16 -26.32
N PRO A 222 30.04 17.17 -26.41
CA PRO A 222 29.81 18.37 -27.22
C PRO A 222 29.80 18.11 -28.74
N GLY A 223 30.36 16.99 -29.20
CA GLY A 223 30.57 16.70 -30.63
C GLY A 223 29.30 16.44 -31.45
N HIS A 224 28.17 16.12 -30.81
CA HIS A 224 26.91 15.88 -31.56
C HIS A 224 26.21 17.17 -32.01
N ASN A 225 26.49 18.31 -31.37
CA ASN A 225 25.91 19.61 -31.77
C ASN A 225 26.68 20.32 -32.88
N LEU A 226 27.98 20.04 -33.07
CA LEU A 226 28.79 20.64 -34.14
C LEU A 226 28.40 20.10 -35.52
N ASN A 227 28.09 18.80 -35.64
CA ASN A 227 27.70 18.20 -36.91
C ASN A 227 26.35 18.73 -37.45
N ASN A 228 25.42 19.15 -36.57
CA ASN A 228 24.16 19.75 -37.02
C ASN A 228 24.30 21.22 -37.45
N LEU A 229 25.36 21.92 -37.00
CA LEU A 229 25.66 23.28 -37.44
C LEU A 229 26.46 23.30 -38.75
N GLU A 230 27.34 22.33 -38.97
CA GLU A 230 28.05 22.16 -40.26
C GLU A 230 27.15 21.60 -41.37
N LEU A 231 26.09 20.85 -41.05
CA LEU A 231 25.10 20.39 -42.04
C LEU A 231 24.07 21.48 -42.42
N MET A 232 24.09 22.63 -41.75
CA MET A 232 23.22 23.79 -42.02
C MET A 232 23.98 24.99 -42.61
N SER A 233 25.29 24.87 -42.84
CA SER A 233 26.14 25.85 -43.55
C SER A 233 26.51 25.34 -44.94
#